data_AF-A0A0R3VVV6-F1
#
_entry.id   AF-A0A0R3VVV6-F1
#
_cell.length_a   1.000
_cell.length_b   1.000
_cell.length_c   1.000
_cell.angle_alpha   90.00
_cell.angle_beta   90.00
_cell.angle_gamma   90.00
#
_symmetry.space_group_name_H-M   'P 1'
#
loop_
_entity.id
_entity.type
_entity.pdbx_description
1 polymer ?
#
loop_
_entity_poly.entity_id
_entity_poly.type
_entity_poly.pdbx_seq_one_letter_code
_entity_poly.pdbx_strand_id
1 'polypeptide(L)'
;MSSANCEFERLPRIYEPKVYILELYPNAKDFTFHGKVTICMSLTLPTNSVVLNAKKIEIISAKIRHSASKSELIAPTDSIVYDEKQEKVTVNFDSQLEAGDADLCLEYKGVIADDMHGFYRSTYRDSDGEERIILSTQFESQSPVLLFLHIFDLPSLRCAQEDKASHFHGADSSIVPYRASGYDTFSKLFI
;
A
#
# COMPACT_ATOMS: atom_id res chain seq x y z
N MET A 1 8.03 35.37 11.45
CA MET A 1 6.97 34.36 11.23
C MET A 1 7.69 33.03 11.09
N SER A 2 7.53 32.14 12.07
CA SER A 2 8.24 30.85 12.11
C SER A 2 7.71 29.97 10.99
N SER A 3 8.55 29.69 10.00
CA SER A 3 8.35 28.63 9.03
C SER A 3 8.38 27.30 9.77
N ALA A 4 7.22 26.68 9.95
CA ALA A 4 7.14 25.33 10.49
C ALA A 4 7.88 24.39 9.53
N ASN A 5 9.06 23.94 9.95
CA ASN A 5 9.79 22.87 9.29
C ASN A 5 8.92 21.61 9.43
N CYS A 6 8.25 21.19 8.35
CA CYS A 6 7.50 19.93 8.37
C CYS A 6 8.51 18.79 8.22
N GLU A 7 9.19 18.46 9.31
CA GLU A 7 10.10 17.33 9.33
C GLU A 7 9.28 16.04 9.21
N PHE A 8 9.65 15.19 8.25
CA PHE A 8 9.04 13.89 8.04
C PHE A 8 9.40 12.99 9.23
N GLU A 9 8.40 12.57 10.00
CA GLU A 9 8.62 11.77 11.19
C GLU A 9 8.54 10.27 10.86
N ARG A 10 9.58 9.52 11.24
CA ARG A 10 9.61 8.06 11.03
C ARG A 10 8.48 7.36 11.79
N LEU A 11 8.05 6.20 11.28
CA LEU A 11 7.05 5.38 11.96
C LEU A 11 7.58 4.86 13.31
N PRO A 12 6.69 4.70 14.31
CA PRO A 12 7.03 4.03 15.56
C PRO A 12 7.55 2.60 15.31
N ARG A 13 8.63 2.20 15.99
CA ARG A 13 9.24 0.87 15.86
C ARG A 13 8.51 -0.19 16.71
N ILE A 14 7.18 -0.24 16.61
CA ILE A 14 6.32 -1.14 17.40
C ILE A 14 5.98 -2.44 16.66
N TYR A 15 6.35 -2.55 15.39
CA TYR A 15 6.24 -3.78 14.61
C TYR A 15 7.31 -3.84 13.51
N GLU A 16 7.61 -5.05 13.07
CA GLU A 16 8.53 -5.36 11.99
C GLU A 16 7.78 -6.09 10.87
N PRO A 17 7.53 -5.46 9.71
CA PRO A 17 6.89 -6.13 8.59
C PRO A 17 7.82 -7.17 7.97
N LYS A 18 7.25 -8.29 7.54
CA LYS A 18 7.96 -9.44 6.95
C LYS A 18 7.56 -9.64 5.48
N VAL A 19 6.26 -9.65 5.20
CA VAL A 19 5.72 -9.96 3.87
C VAL A 19 4.52 -9.08 3.59
N TYR A 20 4.39 -8.63 2.34
CA TYR A 20 3.22 -7.93 1.85
C TYR A 20 2.54 -8.76 0.77
N ILE A 21 1.25 -8.99 0.93
CA ILE A 21 0.39 -9.60 -0.08
C ILE A 21 -0.54 -8.49 -0.56
N LEU A 22 -0.34 -8.06 -1.80
CA LEU A 22 -1.03 -6.94 -2.40
C LEU A 22 -1.95 -7.44 -3.51
N GLU A 23 -3.19 -6.99 -3.47
CA GLU A 23 -4.17 -7.20 -4.53
C GLU A 23 -4.70 -5.84 -4.95
N LEU A 24 -4.68 -5.58 -6.26
CA LEU A 24 -5.17 -4.34 -6.85
C LEU A 24 -6.27 -4.66 -7.87
N TYR A 25 -7.34 -3.88 -7.77
CA TYR A 25 -8.57 -4.01 -8.54
C TYR A 25 -8.86 -2.65 -9.21
N PRO A 26 -8.23 -2.37 -10.37
CA PRO A 26 -8.41 -1.11 -11.05
C PRO A 26 -9.78 -1.00 -11.72
N ASN A 27 -10.34 0.21 -11.69
CA ASN A 27 -11.50 0.61 -12.47
C ASN A 27 -11.10 1.74 -13.42
N ALA A 28 -10.80 1.37 -14.66
CA ALA A 28 -10.36 2.30 -15.70
C ALA A 28 -11.47 3.27 -16.17
N LYS A 29 -12.75 2.99 -15.89
CA LYS A 29 -13.86 3.89 -16.26
C LYS A 29 -13.97 5.06 -15.31
N ASP A 30 -13.91 4.77 -14.02
CA ASP A 30 -14.05 5.77 -12.95
C ASP A 30 -12.70 6.33 -12.49
N PHE A 31 -11.59 5.81 -13.02
CA PHE A 31 -10.23 6.14 -12.62
C PHE A 31 -10.00 5.99 -11.11
N THR A 32 -10.57 4.93 -10.58
CA THR A 32 -10.43 4.53 -9.17
C THR A 32 -9.85 3.13 -9.10
N PHE A 33 -9.43 2.71 -7.92
CA PHE A 33 -9.06 1.34 -7.68
C PHE A 33 -9.46 0.92 -6.28
N HIS A 34 -9.78 -0.36 -6.14
CA HIS A 34 -9.86 -1.03 -4.85
C HIS A 34 -8.59 -1.83 -4.63
N GLY A 35 -8.20 -1.98 -3.38
CA GLY A 35 -7.02 -2.74 -3.00
C GLY A 35 -7.27 -3.55 -1.75
N LYS A 36 -6.58 -4.69 -1.66
CA LYS A 36 -6.40 -5.43 -0.42
C LYS A 36 -4.92 -5.54 -0.15
N VAL A 37 -4.53 -5.31 1.09
CA VAL A 37 -3.17 -5.58 1.53
C VAL A 37 -3.19 -6.40 2.80
N THR A 38 -2.42 -7.48 2.82
CA THR A 38 -2.08 -8.20 4.04
C THR A 38 -0.62 -7.95 4.35
N ILE A 39 -0.36 -7.38 5.51
CA ILE A 39 0.97 -7.11 6.04
C ILE A 39 1.24 -8.16 7.12
N CYS A 40 2.02 -9.18 6.77
CA CYS A 40 2.55 -10.13 7.73
C CYS A 40 3.66 -9.43 8.51
N MET A 41 3.57 -9.35 9.82
CA MET A 41 4.49 -8.60 10.67
C MET A 41 4.71 -9.27 12.02
N SER A 42 5.73 -8.82 12.75
CA SER A 42 5.96 -9.15 14.15
C SER A 42 5.78 -7.90 15.00
N LEU A 43 4.78 -7.88 15.88
CA LEU A 43 4.61 -6.82 16.87
C LEU A 43 5.69 -6.97 17.94
N THR A 44 6.51 -5.93 18.14
CA THR A 44 7.66 -5.98 19.07
C THR A 44 7.24 -5.71 20.51
N LEU A 45 6.14 -4.98 20.69
CA LEU A 45 5.58 -4.58 21.98
C LEU A 45 4.04 -4.65 21.90
N PRO A 46 3.34 -4.94 23.01
CA PRO A 46 1.90 -4.84 23.05
C PRO A 46 1.42 -3.41 22.72
N THR A 47 0.38 -3.28 21.89
CA THR A 47 -0.11 -1.98 21.41
C THR A 47 -1.61 -2.04 21.12
N ASN A 48 -2.30 -0.90 21.10
CA ASN A 48 -3.69 -0.82 20.68
C ASN A 48 -3.84 -0.17 19.29
N SER A 49 -2.73 0.18 18.65
CA SER A 49 -2.76 0.90 17.39
C SER A 49 -1.61 0.50 16.48
N VAL A 50 -1.86 0.53 15.18
CA VAL A 50 -0.83 0.38 14.15
C VAL A 50 -0.82 1.63 13.29
N VAL A 51 0.33 2.29 13.22
CA VAL A 51 0.54 3.50 12.41
C VAL A 51 1.23 3.11 11.12
N LEU A 52 0.69 3.54 10.00
CA LEU A 52 1.17 3.24 8.66
C LEU A 52 1.30 4.53 7.88
N ASN A 53 2.18 4.57 6.89
CA ASN A 53 2.16 5.68 5.96
C ASN A 53 1.02 5.47 4.94
N ALA A 54 0.28 6.53 4.65
CA ALA A 54 -0.83 6.55 3.70
C ALA A 54 -0.99 7.94 3.08
N LYS A 55 -1.07 8.00 1.74
CA LYS A 55 -1.38 9.23 1.01
C LYS A 55 -2.39 8.95 -0.08
N LYS A 56 -3.42 9.81 -0.18
CA LYS A 56 -4.47 9.73 -1.21
C LYS A 56 -5.17 8.35 -1.30
N ILE A 57 -5.29 7.66 -0.17
CA ILE A 57 -6.02 6.39 -0.05
C ILE A 57 -7.00 6.45 1.13
N GLU A 58 -8.14 5.79 0.98
CA GLU A 58 -9.16 5.63 2.02
C GLU A 58 -9.22 4.15 2.42
N ILE A 59 -9.09 3.87 3.71
CA ILE A 59 -9.21 2.53 4.28
C ILE A 59 -10.69 2.28 4.51
N ILE A 60 -11.20 1.24 3.87
CA ILE A 60 -12.60 0.79 3.95
C ILE A 60 -12.78 -0.11 5.17
N SER A 61 -11.81 -1.00 5.42
CA SER A 61 -11.82 -1.86 6.59
C SER A 61 -10.41 -2.24 7.00
N ALA A 62 -10.22 -2.48 8.29
CA ALA A 62 -8.97 -2.93 8.86
C ALA A 62 -9.21 -4.01 9.92
N LYS A 63 -8.43 -5.07 9.87
CA LYS A 63 -8.46 -6.13 10.88
C LYS A 63 -7.08 -6.74 11.07
N ILE A 64 -6.81 -7.24 12.26
CA ILE A 64 -5.55 -7.89 12.59
C ILE A 64 -5.80 -9.29 13.12
N ARG A 65 -5.01 -10.24 12.66
CA ARG A 65 -5.07 -11.64 13.09
C ARG A 65 -3.75 -12.04 13.72
N HIS A 66 -3.78 -12.48 14.97
CA HIS A 66 -2.58 -13.04 15.63
C HIS A 66 -2.34 -14.48 15.19
N SER A 67 -1.11 -14.80 14.81
CA SER A 67 -0.77 -16.13 14.29
C SER A 67 -0.83 -17.22 15.37
N ALA A 68 -0.43 -16.90 16.60
CA ALA A 68 -0.34 -17.86 17.71
C ALA A 68 -1.72 -18.19 18.32
N SER A 69 -2.52 -17.17 18.64
CA SER A 69 -3.85 -17.34 19.25
C SER A 69 -4.95 -17.63 18.22
N LYS A 70 -4.69 -17.35 16.93
CA LYS A 70 -5.70 -17.30 15.87
C LYS A 70 -6.87 -16.35 16.18
N SER A 71 -6.68 -15.42 17.11
CA SER A 71 -7.66 -14.37 17.38
C SER A 71 -7.64 -13.35 16.26
N GLU A 72 -8.82 -12.81 15.95
CA GLU A 72 -9.01 -11.73 14.99
C GLU A 72 -9.66 -10.55 15.71
N LEU A 73 -9.14 -9.35 15.47
CA LEU A 73 -9.70 -8.10 15.95
C LEU A 73 -9.98 -7.20 14.75
N ILE A 74 -11.20 -6.69 14.69
CA ILE A 74 -11.63 -5.76 13.64
C ILE A 74 -11.57 -4.35 14.23
N ALA A 75 -10.92 -3.44 13.52
CA ALA A 75 -10.91 -2.04 13.91
C ALA A 75 -12.27 -1.40 13.59
N PRO A 76 -12.88 -0.63 14.52
CA PRO A 76 -14.05 0.19 14.21
C PRO A 76 -13.76 1.18 13.07
N THR A 77 -14.74 1.48 12.22
CA THR A 77 -14.50 2.37 11.08
C THR A 77 -14.12 3.79 11.51
N ASP A 78 -14.64 4.26 12.64
CA ASP A 78 -14.34 5.56 13.25
C ASP A 78 -12.99 5.60 14.00
N SER A 79 -12.32 4.45 14.14
CA SER A 79 -11.03 4.34 14.80
C SER A 79 -9.83 4.56 13.85
N ILE A 80 -10.10 4.80 12.56
CA ILE A 80 -9.11 5.08 11.52
C ILE A 80 -8.87 6.60 11.46
N VAL A 81 -7.66 7.04 11.80
CA VAL A 81 -7.31 8.46 11.91
C VAL A 81 -6.24 8.82 10.89
N TYR A 82 -6.48 9.84 10.08
CA TYR A 82 -5.56 10.33 9.05
C TYR A 82 -4.78 11.57 9.50
N ASP A 83 -3.48 11.56 9.26
CA ASP A 83 -2.63 12.75 9.31
C ASP A 83 -2.12 13.03 7.89
N GLU A 84 -2.85 13.88 7.17
CA GLU A 84 -2.52 14.26 5.79
C GLU A 84 -1.20 15.02 5.67
N LYS A 85 -0.77 15.72 6.74
CA LYS A 85 0.49 16.48 6.73
C LYS A 85 1.70 15.58 6.82
N GLN A 86 1.59 14.52 7.63
CA GLN A 86 2.64 13.51 7.81
C GLN A 86 2.48 12.33 6.85
N GLU A 87 1.43 12.30 6.04
CA GLU A 87 1.09 11.19 5.15
C GLU A 87 0.99 9.87 5.92
N LYS A 88 0.28 9.89 7.05
CA LYS A 88 0.09 8.74 7.95
C LYS A 88 -1.38 8.41 8.16
N VAL A 89 -1.63 7.15 8.47
CA VAL A 89 -2.90 6.65 8.98
C VAL A 89 -2.65 5.80 10.21
N THR A 90 -3.46 6.00 11.24
CA THR A 90 -3.44 5.21 12.47
C THR A 90 -4.71 4.37 12.51
N VAL A 91 -4.54 3.05 12.61
CA VAL A 91 -5.63 2.10 12.85
C VAL A 91 -5.65 1.77 14.33
N ASN A 92 -6.71 2.16 15.03
CA ASN A 92 -6.88 1.87 16.45
C ASN A 92 -7.80 0.65 16.67
N PHE A 93 -7.47 -0.17 17.67
CA PHE A 93 -8.22 -1.36 18.04
C PHE A 93 -8.77 -1.21 19.46
N ASP A 94 -9.99 -1.69 19.68
CA ASP A 94 -10.66 -1.62 21.00
C ASP A 94 -10.05 -2.56 22.04
N SER A 95 -9.17 -3.46 21.61
CA SER A 95 -8.48 -4.42 22.46
C SER A 95 -6.99 -4.37 22.19
N GLN A 96 -6.22 -4.68 23.24
CA GLN A 96 -4.77 -4.73 23.16
C GLN A 96 -4.33 -5.85 22.23
N LEU A 97 -3.40 -5.51 21.34
CA LEU A 97 -2.68 -6.42 20.47
C LEU A 97 -1.44 -6.90 21.22
N GLU A 98 -1.32 -8.21 21.37
CA GLU A 98 -0.17 -8.81 22.06
C GLU A 98 1.09 -8.77 21.18
N ALA A 99 2.28 -8.82 21.80
CA ALA A 99 3.51 -8.98 21.03
C ALA A 99 3.53 -10.34 20.29
N GLY A 100 4.21 -10.38 19.15
CA GLY A 100 4.38 -11.58 18.32
C GLY A 100 3.85 -11.46 16.90
N ASP A 101 3.78 -12.58 16.21
CA ASP A 101 3.41 -12.63 14.79
C ASP A 101 1.92 -12.32 14.58
N ALA A 102 1.66 -11.42 13.64
CA ALA A 102 0.33 -10.98 13.27
C ALA A 102 0.23 -10.62 11.78
N ASP A 103 -0.97 -10.76 11.24
CA ASP A 103 -1.32 -10.34 9.88
C ASP A 103 -2.30 -9.16 9.97
N LEU A 104 -1.89 -7.98 9.50
CA LEU A 104 -2.78 -6.84 9.34
C LEU A 104 -3.39 -6.85 7.93
N CYS A 105 -4.69 -7.06 7.84
CA CYS A 105 -5.45 -7.02 6.60
C CYS A 105 -6.18 -5.68 6.48
N LEU A 106 -5.94 -4.97 5.38
CA LEU A 106 -6.63 -3.73 5.04
C LEU A 106 -7.33 -3.88 3.69
N GLU A 107 -8.57 -3.41 3.63
CA GLU A 107 -9.22 -3.09 2.36
C GLU A 107 -9.25 -1.58 2.19
N TYR A 108 -8.90 -1.10 1.01
CA TYR A 108 -8.78 0.32 0.75
C TYR A 108 -9.20 0.66 -0.68
N LYS A 109 -9.41 1.94 -0.93
CA LYS A 109 -9.64 2.50 -2.26
C LYS A 109 -8.79 3.75 -2.47
N GLY A 110 -8.51 4.04 -3.73
CA GLY A 110 -7.80 5.24 -4.13
C GLY A 110 -8.20 5.69 -5.52
N VAL A 111 -7.63 6.83 -5.92
CA VAL A 111 -7.79 7.39 -7.26
C VAL A 111 -6.54 7.06 -8.07
N ILE A 112 -6.75 6.64 -9.32
CA ILE A 112 -5.66 6.45 -10.28
C ILE A 112 -5.19 7.84 -10.70
N ALA A 113 -3.94 8.17 -10.35
CA ALA A 113 -3.36 9.49 -10.60
C ALA A 113 -3.11 9.74 -12.09
N ASP A 114 -2.95 10.99 -12.48
CA ASP A 114 -2.56 11.42 -13.83
C ASP A 114 -1.22 12.20 -13.84
N ASP A 115 -0.52 12.21 -12.70
CA ASP A 115 0.72 12.95 -12.49
C ASP A 115 1.97 12.06 -12.58
N MET A 116 1.87 10.84 -13.11
CA MET A 116 2.94 9.83 -13.17
C MET A 116 3.50 9.35 -11.81
N HIS A 117 2.84 9.67 -10.70
CA HIS A 117 3.28 9.22 -9.38
C HIS A 117 2.43 8.08 -8.82
N GLY A 118 3.08 7.08 -8.21
CA GLY A 118 2.39 5.97 -7.58
C GLY A 118 1.63 5.10 -8.58
N PHE A 119 0.32 4.91 -8.38
CA PHE A 119 -0.54 4.22 -9.34
C PHE A 119 -1.24 5.25 -10.23
N TYR A 120 -0.85 5.28 -11.50
CA TYR A 120 -1.25 6.33 -12.43
C TYR A 120 -1.70 5.78 -13.79
N ARG A 121 -2.39 6.62 -14.55
CA ARG A 121 -2.76 6.39 -15.95
C ARG A 121 -1.88 7.23 -16.87
N SER A 122 -1.53 6.69 -18.02
CA SER A 122 -1.04 7.47 -19.16
C SER A 122 -1.80 7.06 -20.42
N THR A 123 -1.66 7.85 -21.49
CA THR A 123 -2.30 7.55 -22.78
C THR A 123 -1.26 7.32 -23.87
N TYR A 124 -1.59 6.44 -24.81
CA TYR A 124 -0.82 6.21 -26.02
C TYR A 124 -1.77 6.05 -27.21
N ARG A 125 -1.25 6.22 -28.43
CA ARG A 125 -2.01 5.90 -29.65
C ARG A 125 -1.62 4.52 -30.16
N ASP A 126 -2.62 3.71 -30.49
CA ASP A 126 -2.40 2.42 -31.10
C ASP A 126 -2.06 2.53 -32.60
N SER A 127 -1.92 1.38 -33.27
CA SER A 127 -1.64 1.31 -34.71
C SER A 127 -2.74 1.90 -35.59
N ASP A 128 -3.97 1.99 -35.07
CA ASP A 128 -5.13 2.52 -35.76
C ASP A 128 -5.29 4.03 -35.50
N GLY A 129 -4.45 4.60 -34.64
CA GLY A 129 -4.45 6.01 -34.26
C GLY A 129 -5.39 6.35 -33.10
N GLU A 130 -6.05 5.34 -32.51
CA GLU A 130 -7.00 5.49 -31.41
C GLU A 130 -6.25 5.65 -30.08
N GLU A 131 -6.76 6.55 -29.23
CA GLU A 131 -6.19 6.78 -27.90
C GLU A 131 -6.57 5.63 -26.95
N ARG A 132 -5.56 5.00 -26.37
CA ARG A 132 -5.69 3.94 -25.36
C ARG A 132 -5.07 4.37 -24.04
N ILE A 133 -5.72 3.97 -22.94
CA ILE A 133 -5.24 4.21 -21.58
C ILE A 133 -4.38 3.01 -21.17
N ILE A 134 -3.25 3.29 -20.53
CA ILE A 134 -2.40 2.31 -19.87
C ILE A 134 -2.29 2.66 -18.38
N LEU A 135 -2.34 1.65 -17.53
CA LEU A 135 -2.23 1.82 -16.09
C LEU A 135 -0.83 1.40 -15.65
N SER A 136 -0.12 2.30 -14.98
CA SER A 136 1.28 2.10 -14.64
C SER A 136 1.49 2.34 -13.16
N THR A 137 2.42 1.59 -12.58
CA THR A 137 2.90 1.88 -11.25
C THR A 137 4.36 2.30 -11.29
N GLN A 138 4.67 3.46 -10.71
CA GLN A 138 6.04 3.93 -10.51
C GLN A 138 6.27 4.16 -9.02
N PHE A 139 7.00 3.23 -8.41
CA PHE A 139 7.37 3.29 -7.00
C PHE A 139 8.88 3.51 -6.87
N GLU A 140 9.35 4.66 -7.38
CA GLU A 140 10.66 5.16 -7.00
C GLU A 140 10.57 5.82 -5.61
N SER A 141 11.70 5.99 -4.91
CA SER A 141 11.87 6.26 -3.47
C SER A 141 11.01 7.34 -2.78
N GLN A 142 10.17 8.08 -3.50
CA GLN A 142 9.29 9.15 -3.00
C GLN A 142 7.82 8.99 -3.40
N SER A 143 7.43 7.90 -4.06
CA SER A 143 6.06 7.69 -4.54
C SER A 143 5.11 7.23 -3.42
N PRO A 144 4.14 8.06 -3.01
CA PRO A 144 3.41 7.87 -1.75
C PRO A 144 2.22 6.90 -1.79
N VAL A 145 1.85 6.39 -2.96
CA VAL A 145 0.56 5.68 -3.14
C VAL A 145 0.62 4.24 -2.62
N LEU A 146 1.83 3.72 -2.31
CA LEU A 146 2.03 2.47 -1.55
C LEU A 146 2.98 2.66 -0.36
N LEU A 147 2.78 3.74 0.39
CA LEU A 147 3.59 4.10 1.56
C LEU A 147 3.51 3.06 2.70
N PHE A 148 2.58 2.09 2.69
CA PHE A 148 2.63 0.90 3.55
C PHE A 148 3.96 0.13 3.46
N LEU A 149 4.66 0.24 2.32
CA LEU A 149 5.89 -0.49 2.01
C LEU A 149 7.17 0.27 2.41
N HIS A 150 7.09 1.58 2.66
CA HIS A 150 8.22 2.40 3.10
C HIS A 150 8.35 2.37 4.64
N ILE A 151 8.41 1.18 5.23
CA ILE A 151 8.77 1.01 6.64
C ILE A 151 10.30 0.86 6.79
N PHE A 152 11.04 0.81 5.68
CA PHE A 152 12.43 0.37 5.70
C PHE A 152 13.32 1.15 4.73
N ASP A 153 13.41 2.47 4.94
CA ASP A 153 14.51 3.27 4.39
C ASP A 153 15.74 3.14 5.30
N LEU A 154 16.63 2.19 4.96
CA LEU A 154 18.02 2.10 5.43
C LEU A 154 18.96 1.94 4.22
N PRO A 155 20.16 2.53 4.23
CA PRO A 155 20.87 3.00 3.04
C PRO A 155 21.65 1.93 2.25
N SER A 156 21.37 0.65 2.45
CA SER A 156 22.20 -0.40 1.85
C SER A 156 21.39 -1.62 1.53
N LEU A 157 21.24 -1.91 0.24
CA LEU A 157 21.47 -3.20 -0.44
C LEU A 157 20.78 -3.20 -1.83
N ARG A 158 21.48 -3.73 -2.84
CA ARG A 158 20.99 -3.94 -4.23
C ARG A 158 20.81 -5.44 -4.48
N CYS A 159 19.71 -5.88 -5.10
CA CYS A 159 19.60 -7.12 -5.91
C CYS A 159 18.19 -7.22 -6.51
N ALA A 160 17.99 -7.17 -7.83
CA ALA A 160 17.90 -8.25 -8.84
C ALA A 160 16.47 -8.79 -9.10
N GLN A 161 15.92 -8.40 -10.26
CA GLN A 161 14.61 -8.78 -10.84
C GLN A 161 14.58 -10.23 -11.32
N GLU A 162 13.44 -10.91 -11.15
CA GLU A 162 13.00 -11.98 -12.06
C GLU A 162 11.62 -11.59 -12.63
N ASP A 163 11.63 -11.03 -13.84
CA ASP A 163 10.43 -10.60 -14.55
C ASP A 163 9.68 -11.79 -15.15
N LYS A 164 8.41 -11.98 -14.76
CA LYS A 164 7.41 -12.61 -15.63
C LYS A 164 6.44 -11.55 -16.13
N ALA A 165 6.75 -11.01 -17.29
CA ALA A 165 5.84 -10.14 -18.04
C ALA A 165 4.61 -10.93 -18.49
N SER A 166 3.41 -10.48 -18.10
CA SER A 166 2.15 -10.96 -18.65
C SER A 166 1.62 -9.86 -19.56
N HIS A 167 1.47 -10.14 -20.85
CA HIS A 167 0.81 -9.23 -21.79
C HIS A 167 -0.71 -9.46 -21.71
N PHE A 168 -1.50 -8.39 -21.62
CA PHE A 168 -2.95 -8.46 -21.79
C PHE A 168 -3.42 -7.44 -22.84
N HIS A 169 -4.49 -7.80 -23.56
CA HIS A 169 -5.10 -7.00 -24.60
C HIS A 169 -6.61 -6.99 -24.35
N GLY A 170 -7.17 -5.80 -24.12
CA GLY A 170 -8.61 -5.54 -24.16
C GLY A 170 -9.36 -5.78 -22.84
N ALA A 171 -9.94 -4.69 -22.31
CA ALA A 171 -11.15 -4.58 -21.47
C ALA A 171 -11.40 -5.56 -20.30
N ASP A 172 -10.44 -6.41 -19.92
CA ASP A 172 -10.62 -7.38 -18.86
C ASP A 172 -9.94 -6.87 -17.58
N SER A 173 -10.76 -6.46 -16.62
CA SER A 173 -10.38 -6.05 -15.27
C SER A 173 -9.87 -7.25 -14.46
N SER A 174 -8.77 -7.86 -14.91
CA SER A 174 -8.21 -9.05 -14.29
C SER A 174 -7.48 -8.70 -13.00
N ILE A 175 -7.76 -9.51 -11.97
CA ILE A 175 -7.13 -9.44 -10.65
C ILE A 175 -5.64 -9.71 -10.82
N VAL A 176 -4.78 -8.82 -10.36
CA VAL A 176 -3.34 -9.07 -10.31
C VAL A 176 -2.93 -9.31 -8.86
N PRO A 177 -2.94 -10.58 -8.39
CA PRO A 177 -2.37 -10.91 -7.09
C PRO A 177 -0.85 -10.74 -7.18
N TYR A 178 -0.30 -9.89 -6.33
CA TYR A 178 1.13 -9.71 -6.23
C TYR A 178 1.61 -9.97 -4.81
N ARG A 179 2.61 -10.83 -4.68
CA ARG A 179 3.25 -11.14 -3.40
C ARG A 179 4.66 -10.59 -3.44
N ALA A 180 4.98 -9.72 -2.50
CA ALA A 180 6.30 -9.15 -2.31
C ALA A 180 6.87 -9.56 -0.95
N SER A 181 8.15 -9.88 -0.91
CA SER A 181 8.87 -10.31 0.29
C SER A 181 10.16 -9.51 0.37
N GLY A 182 10.30 -8.64 1.37
CA GLY A 182 11.48 -7.76 1.50
C GLY A 182 11.49 -6.59 0.49
N TYR A 183 12.64 -5.89 0.44
CA TYR A 183 12.92 -4.61 -0.22
C TYR A 183 12.88 -4.63 -1.76
N ASP A 184 11.84 -5.21 -2.36
CA ASP A 184 11.66 -5.13 -3.80
C ASP A 184 11.32 -3.69 -4.20
N THR A 185 12.00 -3.16 -5.22
CA THR A 185 11.61 -1.90 -5.85
C THR A 185 10.48 -2.20 -6.82
N PHE A 186 9.33 -1.56 -6.64
CA PHE A 186 8.11 -1.93 -7.33
C PHE A 186 7.96 -1.10 -8.63
N SER A 187 7.90 -1.77 -9.77
CA SER A 187 7.43 -1.17 -11.02
C SER A 187 6.75 -2.25 -11.84
N LYS A 188 5.41 -2.19 -11.93
CA LYS A 188 4.61 -3.06 -12.79
C LYS A 188 3.73 -2.25 -13.73
N LEU A 189 3.74 -2.68 -14.98
CA LEU A 189 2.90 -2.18 -16.05
C LEU A 189 1.64 -3.03 -16.16
N PHE A 190 0.48 -2.38 -16.18
CA PHE A 190 -0.81 -3.01 -16.43
C PHE A 190 -1.33 -2.49 -17.77
N ILE A 191 -1.38 -3.37 -18.76
CA ILE A 191 -1.83 -3.08 -20.13
C ILE A 191 -3.27 -3.54 -20.31
#